data_AF-A0A453AAW8-F1
#
_entry.id   AF-A0A453AAW8-F1
#
_cell.length_a   1.000
_cell.length_b   1.000
_cell.length_c   1.000
_cell.angle_alpha   90.00
_cell.angle_beta   90.00
_cell.angle_gamma   90.00
#
_symmetry.space_group_name_H-M   'P 1'
#
loop_
_entity.id
_entity.type
_entity.pdbx_description
1 polymer ?
#
loop_
_entity_poly.entity_id
_entity_poly.type
_entity_poly.pdbx_seq_one_letter_code
_entity_poly.pdbx_strand_id
1 'polypeptide(L)'
;MAVASDAAHFQKVRIQREDTTFDAYVVGKQDAPGVVVLQEWWGVNNQVKNHATHISQIGHGYRALVPDLYRGKVALDAAEARHLMEGLDWQGAIKDIQASVKWLKENGSPKVGVTGYCMGGALAIASGVLVPEVDAVVAFYGTPSSKLVDPSRALAPIQAHFGELDTYVGFADVTHCHGDVSGSQVVGGEAQVLWGTT
;
A
#
# COMPACT_ATOMS: atom_id res chain seq x y z
N MET A 1 -29.51 -14.40 -9.89
CA MET A 1 -28.59 -15.25 -10.67
C MET A 1 -27.22 -15.12 -10.03
N ALA A 2 -26.67 -16.21 -9.49
CA ALA A 2 -25.31 -16.20 -8.96
C ALA A 2 -24.35 -16.01 -10.14
N VAL A 3 -23.63 -14.88 -10.15
CA VAL A 3 -22.48 -14.71 -11.04
C VAL A 3 -21.41 -15.62 -10.46
N ALA A 4 -21.04 -16.68 -11.18
CA ALA A 4 -19.88 -17.48 -10.82
C ALA A 4 -18.68 -16.53 -10.73
N SER A 5 -17.96 -16.53 -9.60
CA SER A 5 -16.74 -15.75 -9.46
C SER A 5 -15.70 -16.36 -10.40
N ASP A 6 -15.41 -15.69 -11.50
CA ASP A 6 -14.23 -16.01 -12.27
C ASP A 6 -13.02 -15.80 -11.36
N ALA A 7 -12.21 -16.83 -11.16
CA ALA A 7 -11.05 -16.72 -10.29
C ALA A 7 -10.15 -15.63 -10.87
N ALA A 8 -9.85 -14.61 -10.06
CA ALA A 8 -9.05 -13.48 -10.51
C ALA A 8 -7.70 -13.95 -11.07
N HIS A 9 -7.50 -13.75 -12.38
CA HIS A 9 -6.28 -14.16 -13.06
C HIS A 9 -5.20 -13.09 -12.89
N PHE A 10 -4.23 -13.36 -12.02
CA PHE A 10 -3.07 -12.49 -11.87
C PHE A 10 -2.07 -12.67 -13.01
N GLN A 11 -1.74 -11.57 -13.67
CA GLN A 11 -0.58 -11.50 -14.56
C GLN A 11 0.66 -11.16 -13.74
N LYS A 12 1.66 -12.04 -13.75
CA LYS A 12 2.99 -11.71 -13.22
C LYS A 12 3.74 -10.85 -14.23
N VAL A 13 4.27 -9.72 -13.78
CA VAL A 13 5.11 -8.79 -14.55
C VAL A 13 6.42 -8.58 -13.83
N ARG A 14 7.45 -8.15 -14.55
CA ARG A 14 8.74 -7.76 -13.98
C ARG A 14 8.96 -6.28 -14.25
N ILE A 15 9.20 -5.50 -13.20
CA ILE A 15 9.35 -4.05 -13.26
C ILE A 15 10.82 -3.71 -13.04
N GLN A 16 11.35 -2.84 -13.91
CA GLN A 16 12.69 -2.30 -13.78
C GLN A 16 12.66 -1.04 -12.90
N ARG A 17 13.63 -0.95 -11.98
CA ARG A 17 13.88 0.23 -11.16
C ARG A 17 15.39 0.46 -11.10
N GLU A 18 15.85 1.52 -11.75
CA GLU A 18 17.28 1.84 -11.84
C GLU A 18 18.07 0.61 -12.35
N ASP A 19 18.95 0.04 -11.52
CA ASP A 19 19.80 -1.13 -11.80
C ASP A 19 19.22 -2.47 -11.32
N THR A 20 18.04 -2.48 -10.68
CA THR A 20 17.39 -3.70 -10.18
C THR A 20 16.05 -3.98 -10.85
N THR A 21 15.61 -5.23 -10.76
CA THR A 21 14.25 -5.64 -11.10
C THR A 21 13.54 -6.25 -9.90
N PHE A 22 12.22 -6.19 -9.92
CA PHE A 22 11.38 -6.93 -8.99
C PHE A 22 10.13 -7.44 -9.70
N ASP A 23 9.53 -8.48 -9.13
CA ASP A 23 8.31 -9.06 -9.66
C ASP A 23 7.11 -8.31 -9.11
N ALA A 24 6.04 -8.21 -9.89
CA ALA A 24 4.76 -7.68 -9.44
C ALA A 24 3.60 -8.50 -10.02
N TYR A 25 2.46 -8.45 -9.37
CA TYR A 25 1.27 -9.21 -9.74
C TYR A 25 0.14 -8.24 -10.06
N VAL A 26 -0.39 -8.29 -11.28
CA VAL A 26 -1.39 -7.36 -11.79
C VAL A 26 -2.72 -8.09 -12.00
N VAL A 27 -3.82 -7.43 -11.61
CA VAL A 27 -5.18 -7.93 -11.80
C VAL A 27 -6.13 -6.76 -12.12
N GLY A 28 -7.22 -7.05 -12.81
CA GLY A 28 -8.26 -6.07 -13.11
C GLY A 28 -8.21 -5.53 -14.53
N LYS A 29 -9.05 -4.52 -14.76
CA LYS A 29 -9.33 -3.99 -16.08
C LYS A 29 -8.16 -3.12 -16.59
N GLN A 30 -7.80 -3.27 -17.87
CA GLN A 30 -6.86 -2.35 -18.53
C GLN A 30 -7.50 -0.94 -18.65
N ASP A 31 -6.65 0.09 -18.75
CA ASP A 31 -7.06 1.50 -18.86
C ASP A 31 -8.00 2.02 -17.74
N ALA A 32 -8.08 1.29 -16.62
CA ALA A 32 -8.79 1.70 -15.42
C ALA A 32 -7.85 2.47 -14.46
N PRO A 33 -8.39 3.27 -13.51
CA PRO A 33 -7.59 3.82 -12.42
C PRO A 33 -6.79 2.73 -11.71
N GLY A 34 -5.52 3.01 -11.44
CA GLY A 34 -4.57 2.07 -10.88
C GLY A 34 -4.53 2.13 -9.35
N VAL A 35 -4.27 1.00 -8.72
CA VAL A 35 -4.00 0.92 -7.28
C VAL A 35 -2.79 0.03 -7.04
N VAL A 36 -1.75 0.57 -6.43
CA VAL A 36 -0.66 -0.24 -5.89
C VAL A 36 -1.10 -0.77 -4.53
N VAL A 37 -1.09 -2.10 -4.34
CA VAL A 37 -1.58 -2.77 -3.12
C VAL A 37 -0.39 -3.41 -2.41
N LEU A 38 -0.04 -2.88 -1.24
CA LEU A 38 1.18 -3.23 -0.52
C LEU A 38 0.92 -4.36 0.49
N GLN A 39 1.80 -5.35 0.46
CA GLN A 39 1.82 -6.50 1.35
C GLN A 39 2.04 -6.10 2.82
N GLU A 40 1.57 -6.97 3.71
CA GLU A 40 2.03 -7.00 5.09
C GLU A 40 3.46 -7.56 5.18
N TRP A 41 4.00 -7.67 6.39
CA TRP A 41 5.30 -8.26 6.70
C TRP A 41 5.46 -9.75 6.34
N TRP A 42 4.42 -10.41 5.81
CA TRP A 42 4.43 -11.82 5.44
C TRP A 42 4.97 -12.10 4.03
N GLY A 43 5.09 -11.10 3.15
CA GLY A 43 5.32 -11.35 1.73
C GLY A 43 4.03 -11.30 0.89
N VAL A 44 4.16 -11.56 -0.41
CA VAL A 44 3.02 -11.61 -1.34
C VAL A 44 2.25 -12.94 -1.20
N ASN A 45 1.44 -13.03 -0.15
CA ASN A 45 0.59 -14.19 0.15
C ASN A 45 -0.81 -14.07 -0.47
N ASN A 46 -1.71 -15.02 -0.16
CA ASN A 46 -3.08 -15.01 -0.67
C ASN A 46 -3.91 -13.84 -0.14
N GLN A 47 -3.62 -13.32 1.07
CA GLN A 47 -4.41 -12.22 1.65
C GLN A 47 -4.25 -10.94 0.82
N VAL A 48 -3.01 -10.52 0.53
CA VAL A 48 -2.79 -9.32 -0.30
C VAL A 48 -3.32 -9.50 -1.73
N LYS A 49 -3.25 -10.72 -2.29
CA LYS A 49 -3.87 -11.02 -3.59
C LYS A 49 -5.40 -10.96 -3.54
N ASN A 50 -6.02 -11.39 -2.45
CA ASN A 50 -7.47 -11.27 -2.27
C ASN A 50 -7.88 -9.80 -2.16
N HIS A 51 -7.13 -8.97 -1.42
CA HIS A 51 -7.36 -7.51 -1.38
C HIS A 51 -7.25 -6.88 -2.78
N ALA A 52 -6.18 -7.18 -3.53
CA ALA A 52 -6.01 -6.68 -4.89
C ALA A 52 -7.14 -7.13 -5.83
N THR A 53 -7.61 -8.38 -5.68
CA THR A 53 -8.76 -8.92 -6.41
C THR A 53 -10.03 -8.14 -6.09
N HIS A 54 -10.37 -7.97 -4.81
CA HIS A 54 -11.55 -7.21 -4.40
C HIS A 54 -11.48 -5.77 -4.91
N ILE A 55 -10.35 -5.09 -4.76
CA ILE A 55 -10.14 -3.73 -5.28
C ILE A 55 -10.42 -3.69 -6.79
N SER A 56 -9.93 -4.66 -7.55
CA SER A 56 -10.16 -4.70 -9.00
C SER A 56 -11.64 -4.85 -9.39
N GLN A 57 -12.48 -5.33 -8.49
CA GLN A 57 -13.91 -5.58 -8.68
C GLN A 57 -14.81 -4.47 -8.11
N ILE A 58 -14.25 -3.46 -7.42
CA ILE A 58 -15.05 -2.36 -6.85
C ILE A 58 -15.61 -1.48 -7.99
N GLY A 59 -16.93 -1.26 -7.99
CA GLY A 59 -17.60 -0.32 -8.88
C GLY A 59 -17.36 -0.62 -10.37
N HIS A 60 -16.78 0.35 -11.09
CA HIS A 60 -16.44 0.20 -12.51
C HIS A 60 -15.10 -0.54 -12.75
N GLY A 61 -14.44 -0.98 -11.68
CA GLY A 61 -13.20 -1.73 -11.68
C GLY A 61 -11.96 -0.84 -11.57
N TYR A 62 -10.92 -1.42 -10.96
CA TYR A 62 -9.58 -0.83 -10.83
C TYR A 62 -8.54 -1.78 -11.44
N ARG A 63 -7.37 -1.24 -11.79
CA ARG A 63 -6.19 -2.03 -12.11
C ARG A 63 -5.29 -2.12 -10.88
N ALA A 64 -5.32 -3.26 -10.20
CA ALA A 64 -4.53 -3.48 -9.00
C ALA A 64 -3.17 -4.09 -9.34
N LEU A 65 -2.11 -3.62 -8.68
CA LEU A 65 -0.75 -4.11 -8.81
C LEU A 65 -0.14 -4.35 -7.44
N VAL A 66 0.32 -5.57 -7.18
CA VAL A 66 0.99 -5.97 -5.93
C VAL A 66 2.50 -6.11 -6.20
N PRO A 67 3.35 -5.17 -5.75
CA PRO A 67 4.80 -5.30 -5.90
C PRO A 67 5.36 -6.30 -4.88
N ASP A 68 6.28 -7.16 -5.31
CA ASP A 68 6.96 -8.11 -4.44
C ASP A 68 8.19 -7.47 -3.78
N LEU A 69 7.94 -6.85 -2.63
CA LEU A 69 8.95 -6.12 -1.86
C LEU A 69 9.99 -7.05 -1.24
N TYR A 70 9.70 -8.35 -1.15
CA TYR A 70 10.59 -9.37 -0.57
C TYR A 70 11.23 -10.30 -1.60
N ARG A 71 11.08 -10.00 -2.89
CA ARG A 71 11.73 -10.73 -3.99
C ARG A 71 11.40 -12.22 -3.97
N GLY A 72 10.14 -12.56 -3.75
CA GLY A 72 9.61 -13.92 -3.80
C GLY A 72 9.56 -14.63 -2.45
N LYS A 73 10.09 -14.01 -1.39
CA LYS A 73 10.04 -14.61 -0.05
C LYS A 73 8.66 -14.35 0.58
N VAL A 74 8.07 -15.43 1.09
CA VAL A 74 6.83 -15.41 1.88
C VAL A 74 7.13 -16.14 3.18
N ALA A 75 6.93 -15.47 4.31
CA ALA A 75 7.19 -16.03 5.62
C ALA A 75 6.16 -17.11 5.99
N LEU A 76 6.63 -18.17 6.64
CA LEU A 76 5.81 -19.29 7.10
C LEU A 76 5.42 -19.16 8.58
N ASP A 77 6.18 -18.39 9.34
CA ASP A 77 5.93 -18.10 10.75
C ASP A 77 6.33 -16.66 11.13
N ALA A 78 5.97 -16.26 12.36
CA ALA A 78 6.20 -14.90 12.85
C ALA A 78 7.69 -14.55 13.01
N ALA A 79 8.56 -15.54 13.25
CA ALA A 79 10.00 -15.30 13.39
C ALA A 79 10.61 -14.96 12.02
N GLU A 80 10.21 -15.68 10.97
CA GLU A 80 10.58 -15.37 9.60
C GLU A 80 10.01 -14.01 9.16
N ALA A 81 8.73 -13.74 9.43
CA ALA A 81 8.09 -12.47 9.05
C ALA A 81 8.80 -11.27 9.70
N ARG A 82 9.15 -11.41 10.98
CA ARG A 82 9.96 -10.42 11.70
C ARG A 82 11.33 -10.23 11.06
N HIS A 83 12.04 -11.32 10.74
CA HIS A 83 13.35 -11.24 10.12
C HIS A 83 13.31 -10.56 8.74
N LEU A 84 12.28 -10.84 7.94
CA LEU A 84 12.09 -10.19 6.64
C LEU A 84 11.83 -8.68 6.79
N MET A 85 10.99 -8.29 7.76
CA MET A 85 10.67 -6.88 8.00
C MET A 85 11.89 -6.10 8.54
N GLU A 86 12.64 -6.69 9.47
CA GLU A 86 13.88 -6.10 10.01
C GLU A 86 14.94 -5.93 8.91
N GLY A 87 14.99 -6.85 7.94
CA GLY A 87 15.89 -6.80 6.79
C GLY A 87 15.40 -5.95 5.60
N LEU A 88 14.20 -5.36 5.68
CA LEU A 88 13.66 -4.57 4.58
C LEU A 88 14.44 -3.27 4.39
N ASP A 89 14.93 -3.04 3.18
CA ASP A 89 15.38 -1.72 2.75
C ASP A 89 14.16 -0.82 2.48
N TRP A 90 13.78 -0.02 3.48
CA TRP A 90 12.62 0.87 3.41
C TRP A 90 12.73 1.91 2.30
N GLN A 91 13.92 2.47 2.05
CA GLN A 91 14.12 3.45 0.98
C GLN A 91 14.02 2.79 -0.39
N GLY A 92 14.64 1.62 -0.54
CA GLY A 92 14.48 0.78 -1.73
C GLY A 92 13.02 0.38 -1.99
N ALA A 93 12.27 0.04 -0.95
CA ALA A 93 10.85 -0.29 -1.06
C ALA A 93 10.03 0.92 -1.55
N ILE A 94 10.30 2.13 -1.07
CA ILE A 94 9.66 3.35 -1.61
C ILE A 94 9.98 3.56 -3.09
N LYS A 95 11.22 3.31 -3.53
CA LYS A 95 11.58 3.36 -4.95
C LYS A 95 10.86 2.28 -5.77
N ASP A 96 10.67 1.07 -5.24
CA ASP A 96 9.87 0.01 -5.89
C ASP A 96 8.41 0.43 -6.05
N ILE A 97 7.85 1.08 -5.01
CA ILE A 97 6.49 1.63 -5.04
C ILE A 97 6.37 2.71 -6.11
N GLN A 98 7.34 3.64 -6.17
CA GLN A 98 7.38 4.66 -7.24
C GLN A 98 7.45 4.04 -8.63
N ALA A 99 8.31 3.03 -8.84
CA ALA A 99 8.39 2.32 -10.11
C ALA A 99 7.07 1.61 -10.47
N SER A 100 6.38 1.07 -9.47
CA SER A 100 5.06 0.45 -9.64
C SER A 100 3.97 1.46 -10.03
N VAL A 101 3.98 2.65 -9.43
CA VAL A 101 3.08 3.75 -9.77
C VAL A 101 3.31 4.21 -11.20
N LYS A 102 4.58 4.42 -11.59
CA LYS A 102 4.96 4.78 -12.96
C LYS A 102 4.52 3.73 -13.95
N TRP A 103 4.79 2.46 -13.65
CA TRP A 103 4.39 1.35 -14.51
C TRP A 103 2.89 1.33 -14.76
N LEU A 104 2.05 1.50 -13.73
CA LEU A 104 0.59 1.58 -13.90
C LEU A 104 0.19 2.74 -14.83
N LYS A 105 0.77 3.93 -14.64
CA LYS A 105 0.49 5.10 -15.48
C LYS A 105 0.90 4.89 -16.94
N GLU A 106 2.11 4.39 -17.16
CA GLU A 106 2.65 4.07 -18.49
C GLU A 106 1.85 2.97 -19.20
N ASN A 107 1.16 2.13 -18.44
CA ASN A 107 0.31 1.05 -18.94
C ASN A 107 -1.18 1.40 -18.92
N GLY A 108 -1.53 2.69 -18.98
CA GLY A 108 -2.90 3.14 -19.27
C GLY A 108 -3.74 3.54 -18.07
N SER A 109 -3.23 3.44 -16.83
CA SER A 109 -3.97 3.95 -15.67
C SER A 109 -3.85 5.48 -15.57
N PRO A 110 -4.93 6.26 -15.76
CA PRO A 110 -4.86 7.73 -15.79
C PRO A 110 -4.50 8.35 -14.43
N LYS A 111 -4.89 7.65 -13.35
CA LYS A 111 -4.66 8.01 -11.95
C LYS A 111 -4.22 6.78 -11.20
N VAL A 112 -3.32 6.92 -10.23
CA VAL A 112 -2.79 5.81 -9.45
C VAL A 112 -2.76 6.16 -7.97
N GLY A 113 -3.49 5.40 -7.16
CA GLY A 113 -3.42 5.43 -5.71
C GLY A 113 -2.52 4.35 -5.13
N VAL A 114 -2.17 4.47 -3.85
CA VAL A 114 -1.44 3.45 -3.10
C VAL A 114 -2.25 3.07 -1.86
N THR A 115 -2.37 1.77 -1.62
CA THR A 115 -2.97 1.24 -0.40
C THR A 115 -2.12 0.13 0.21
N GLY A 116 -2.24 -0.08 1.51
CA GLY A 116 -1.44 -1.09 2.19
C GLY A 116 -1.88 -1.34 3.62
N TYR A 117 -1.42 -2.46 4.16
CA TYR A 117 -1.81 -3.00 5.45
C TYR A 117 -0.57 -3.26 6.31
N CYS A 118 -0.62 -2.93 7.60
CA CYS A 118 0.51 -3.11 8.52
C CYS A 118 1.78 -2.47 7.93
N MET A 119 2.85 -3.25 7.69
CA MET A 119 4.08 -2.80 7.01
C MET A 119 3.77 -1.99 5.75
N GLY A 120 2.85 -2.49 4.93
CA GLY A 120 2.37 -1.83 3.72
C GLY A 120 1.60 -0.53 4.00
N GLY A 121 0.92 -0.41 5.14
CA GLY A 121 0.23 0.82 5.55
C GLY A 121 1.21 1.96 5.81
N ALA A 122 2.28 1.68 6.56
CA ALA A 122 3.36 2.65 6.79
C ALA A 122 4.05 3.06 5.47
N LEU A 123 4.34 2.09 4.60
CA LEU A 123 4.90 2.34 3.27
C LEU A 123 3.95 3.16 2.37
N ALA A 124 2.63 2.95 2.48
CA ALA A 124 1.63 3.70 1.75
C ALA A 124 1.60 5.17 2.21
N ILE A 125 1.61 5.44 3.52
CA ILE A 125 1.71 6.81 4.03
C ILE A 125 3.02 7.47 3.55
N ALA A 126 4.15 6.76 3.68
CA ALA A 126 5.43 7.28 3.24
C ALA A 126 5.50 7.57 1.73
N SER A 127 4.83 6.76 0.90
CA SER A 127 4.77 7.02 -0.53
C SER A 127 3.96 8.27 -0.87
N GLY A 128 2.89 8.59 -0.12
CA GLY A 128 2.12 9.82 -0.29
C GLY A 128 2.92 11.11 -0.04
N VAL A 129 4.05 11.01 0.66
CA VAL A 129 4.97 12.13 0.92
C VAL A 129 6.18 12.10 -0.02
N LEU A 130 6.71 10.92 -0.31
CA LEU A 130 8.00 10.76 -1.02
C LEU A 130 7.86 10.51 -2.53
N VAL A 131 6.66 10.19 -3.01
CA VAL A 131 6.41 9.84 -4.42
C VAL A 131 5.44 10.84 -5.06
N PRO A 132 5.94 11.86 -5.77
CA PRO A 132 5.11 12.92 -6.37
C PRO A 132 4.09 12.41 -7.40
N GLU A 133 4.32 11.21 -7.96
CA GLU A 133 3.41 10.61 -8.95
C GLU A 133 2.16 9.96 -8.32
N VAL A 134 2.10 9.78 -6.99
CA VAL A 134 0.93 9.21 -6.31
C VAL A 134 -0.22 10.21 -6.29
N ASP A 135 -1.42 9.77 -6.69
CA ASP A 135 -2.61 10.63 -6.74
C ASP A 135 -3.44 10.59 -5.44
N ALA A 136 -3.37 9.49 -4.67
CA ALA A 136 -4.05 9.34 -3.38
C ALA A 136 -3.48 8.15 -2.58
N VAL A 137 -3.62 8.19 -1.26
CA VAL A 137 -3.22 7.10 -0.36
C VAL A 137 -4.36 6.69 0.56
N VAL A 138 -4.55 5.38 0.73
CA VAL A 138 -5.39 4.80 1.80
C VAL A 138 -4.59 3.77 2.58
N ALA A 139 -4.29 4.04 3.85
CA ALA A 139 -3.43 3.20 4.67
C ALA A 139 -4.20 2.54 5.82
N PHE A 140 -3.84 1.30 6.16
CA PHE A 140 -4.47 0.56 7.26
C PHE A 140 -3.43 0.12 8.29
N TYR A 141 -3.63 0.56 9.54
CA TYR A 141 -2.91 0.16 10.77
C TYR A 141 -1.39 0.04 10.59
N GLY A 142 -0.80 1.08 9.99
CA GLY A 142 0.65 1.18 9.80
C GLY A 142 1.09 2.64 9.83
N THR A 143 2.07 2.95 10.66
CA THR A 143 2.64 4.28 10.80
C THR A 143 4.12 4.26 10.38
N PRO A 144 4.54 5.15 9.47
CA PRO A 144 5.96 5.23 9.13
C PRO A 144 6.73 5.82 10.31
N SER A 145 7.98 5.37 10.49
CA SER A 145 8.85 6.01 11.48
C SER A 145 9.10 7.47 11.11
N SER A 146 9.19 8.36 12.12
CA SER A 146 9.53 9.77 11.91
C SER A 146 10.92 10.00 11.28
N LYS A 147 11.80 8.99 11.35
CA LYS A 147 13.10 8.99 10.66
C LYS A 147 12.96 8.76 9.15
N LEU A 148 11.91 8.07 8.71
CA LEU A 148 11.64 7.82 7.30
C LEU A 148 10.94 9.04 6.69
N VAL A 149 9.91 9.55 7.35
CA VAL A 149 9.08 10.62 6.79
C VAL A 149 8.28 11.36 7.86
N ASP A 150 7.91 12.60 7.55
CA ASP A 150 6.90 13.37 8.27
C ASP A 150 5.61 13.39 7.42
N PRO A 151 4.53 12.69 7.84
CA PRO A 151 3.27 12.63 7.10
C PRO A 151 2.60 14.00 6.87
N SER A 152 2.89 15.01 7.67
CA SER A 152 2.35 16.37 7.48
C SER A 152 2.80 17.01 6.16
N ARG A 153 3.89 16.50 5.58
CA ARG A 153 4.46 16.96 4.31
C ARG A 153 3.90 16.24 3.09
N ALA A 154 2.78 15.54 3.24
CA ALA A 154 2.14 14.77 2.18
C ALA A 154 1.92 15.61 0.91
N LEU A 155 2.29 15.03 -0.23
CA LEU A 155 2.07 15.59 -1.56
C LEU A 155 0.72 15.14 -2.15
N ALA A 156 0.27 13.95 -1.73
CA ALA A 156 -1.01 13.38 -2.09
C ALA A 156 -1.98 13.40 -0.90
N PRO A 157 -3.31 13.43 -1.11
CA PRO A 157 -4.27 13.22 -0.05
C PRO A 157 -4.10 11.81 0.55
N ILE A 158 -4.08 11.71 1.87
CA ILE A 158 -3.91 10.47 2.62
C ILE A 158 -5.12 10.27 3.54
N GLN A 159 -5.74 9.09 3.49
CA GLN A 159 -6.69 8.61 4.48
C GLN A 159 -6.10 7.39 5.20
N ALA A 160 -5.84 7.51 6.50
CA ALA A 160 -5.29 6.43 7.29
C ALA A 160 -6.31 5.92 8.32
N HIS A 161 -6.36 4.60 8.48
CA HIS A 161 -7.34 3.87 9.28
C HIS A 161 -6.64 3.10 10.41
N PHE A 162 -7.01 3.34 11.66
CA PHE A 162 -6.41 2.70 12.83
C PHE A 162 -7.47 2.11 13.78
N GLY A 163 -7.16 0.96 14.36
CA GLY A 163 -8.02 0.33 15.37
C GLY A 163 -7.82 0.97 16.74
N GLU A 164 -8.90 1.33 17.42
CA GLU A 164 -8.85 1.95 18.76
C GLU A 164 -8.21 1.05 19.82
N LEU A 165 -8.29 -0.28 19.63
CA LEU A 165 -7.71 -1.28 20.54
C LEU A 165 -6.33 -1.76 20.10
N ASP A 166 -5.73 -1.17 19.07
CA ASP A 166 -4.38 -1.51 18.66
C ASP A 166 -3.38 -0.98 19.68
N THR A 167 -2.77 -1.90 20.44
CA THR A 167 -1.80 -1.58 21.47
C THR A 167 -0.36 -1.74 20.98
N TYR A 168 -0.15 -1.97 19.67
CA TYR A 168 1.17 -2.11 19.09
C TYR A 168 1.87 -0.75 18.97
N VAL A 169 2.58 -0.40 20.04
CA VAL A 169 3.28 0.89 20.18
C VAL A 169 4.29 1.11 19.05
N GLY A 170 4.28 2.31 18.48
CA GLY A 170 5.20 2.74 17.45
C GLY A 170 4.68 2.53 16.03
N PHE A 171 4.38 1.28 15.64
CA PHE A 171 4.06 0.92 14.25
C PHE A 171 2.56 0.94 13.89
N ALA A 172 1.66 0.88 14.88
CA ALA A 172 0.22 1.00 14.68
C ALA A 172 -0.43 2.05 15.60
N ASP A 173 0.40 2.94 16.15
CA ASP A 173 0.00 3.90 17.16
C ASP A 173 -0.43 5.22 16.52
N VAL A 174 -1.71 5.57 16.71
CA VAL A 174 -2.31 6.83 16.23
C VAL A 174 -1.54 8.06 16.73
N THR A 175 -0.94 7.99 17.91
CA THR A 175 -0.18 9.12 18.49
C THR A 175 1.17 9.34 17.79
N HIS A 176 1.68 8.37 17.04
CA HIS A 176 2.87 8.55 16.21
C HIS A 176 2.57 9.27 14.89
N CYS A 177 1.29 9.49 14.55
CA CYS A 177 0.88 10.25 13.36
C CYS A 177 0.74 11.77 13.60
N HIS A 178 1.23 12.36 14.69
CA HIS A 178 1.02 13.79 14.95
C HIS A 178 1.85 14.75 14.05
N GLY A 179 1.32 15.02 12.85
CA GLY A 179 1.40 16.32 12.16
C GLY A 179 0.11 17.13 12.38
N ASP A 180 -0.06 18.30 11.77
CA ASP A 180 -1.33 19.07 11.83
C ASP A 180 -2.50 18.28 11.20
N VAL A 181 -3.23 17.53 12.02
CA VAL A 181 -4.41 16.76 11.59
C VAL A 181 -5.54 17.73 11.29
N SER A 182 -5.84 17.98 10.01
CA SER A 182 -6.97 18.85 9.63
C SER A 182 -8.35 18.18 9.78
N GLY A 183 -8.44 16.99 10.37
CA GLY A 183 -9.71 16.32 10.68
C GLY A 183 -9.58 14.87 11.14
N SER A 184 -9.19 14.64 12.40
CA SER A 184 -9.31 13.31 13.01
C SER A 184 -10.77 13.08 13.39
N GLN A 185 -11.36 12.01 12.90
CA GLN A 185 -12.69 11.57 13.34
C GLN A 185 -12.62 10.12 13.82
N VAL A 186 -13.23 9.87 14.97
CA VAL A 186 -13.48 8.51 15.46
C VAL A 186 -14.90 8.14 15.05
N VAL A 187 -15.04 7.13 14.20
CA VAL A 187 -16.35 6.63 13.75
C VAL A 187 -16.40 5.13 14.03
N GLY A 188 -17.30 4.70 14.91
CA GLY A 188 -17.56 3.28 15.15
C GLY A 188 -16.39 2.45 15.71
N GLY A 189 -15.47 3.05 16.46
CA GLY A 189 -14.29 2.37 17.03
C GLY A 189 -13.04 2.38 16.13
N GLU A 190 -13.09 3.12 15.03
CA GLU A 190 -11.99 3.32 14.09
C GLU A 190 -11.57 4.79 14.10
N ALA A 191 -10.27 5.05 14.24
CA ALA A 191 -9.71 6.39 14.12
C ALA A 191 -9.27 6.63 12.67
N GLN A 192 -9.84 7.66 12.03
CA GLN A 192 -9.44 8.12 10.71
C GLN A 192 -8.58 9.37 10.81
N VAL A 193 -7.45 9.37 10.10
CA VAL A 193 -6.51 10.50 10.04
C VAL A 193 -6.34 10.93 8.59
N LEU A 194 -6.49 12.22 8.32
CA LEU A 194 -6.41 12.80 6.98
C LEU A 194 -5.19 13.73 6.86
N TRP A 195 -4.43 13.59 5.77
CA TRP A 195 -3.33 14.49 5.38
C TRP A 195 -3.51 14.99 3.94
N GLY A 196 -2.98 16.17 3.62
CA GLY A 196 -3.00 16.77 2.28
C GLY A 196 -4.11 17.81 2.09
N THR A 197 -3.94 18.69 1.10
CA THR A 197 -4.93 19.72 0.75
C THR A 197 -5.97 19.15 -0.21
N THR A 198 -7.26 19.21 0.17
CA THR A 198 -8.41 18.99 -0.74
C THR A 198 -8.42 19.92 -1.93
#